data_AF-A0A7J9RM54-F1
#
_entry.id   AF-A0A7J9RM54-F1
#
_cell.length_a   1.000
_cell.length_b   1.000
_cell.length_c   1.000
_cell.angle_alpha   90.00
_cell.angle_beta   90.00
_cell.angle_gamma   90.00
#
_symmetry.space_group_name_H-M   'P 1'
#
loop_
_entity.id
_entity.type
_entity.pdbx_description
1 polymer ?
#
loop_
_entity_poly.entity_id
_entity_poly.type
_entity_poly.pdbx_seq_one_letter_code
_entity_poly.pdbx_strand_id
1 'polypeptide(L)'
;MASESRSEQYIESQLLKKYLDSTARCEHKSCSAAEKVWLPYEIAGRGRGLMPHSYCIHCGAVKNISADKAKPLGYYTNILAKMAITKVQIRLIIKELEKMNFDDTYSMTKSDQEKVFNKVIKKYSKINRN
;
A
#
# COMPACT_ATOMS: atom_id res chain seq x y z
N MET A 1 -19.11 -38.36 -10.28
CA MET A 1 -18.37 -37.21 -10.85
C MET A 1 -18.86 -35.86 -10.28
N ALA A 2 -19.19 -35.77 -8.99
CA ALA A 2 -19.71 -34.54 -8.35
C ALA A 2 -18.94 -34.15 -7.07
N SER A 3 -17.90 -34.91 -6.72
CA SER A 3 -17.09 -34.72 -5.51
C SER A 3 -15.88 -33.81 -5.73
N GLU A 4 -15.32 -33.80 -6.96
CA GLU A 4 -14.14 -33.00 -7.30
C GLU A 4 -14.47 -31.49 -7.31
N SER A 5 -15.63 -31.09 -7.84
CA SER A 5 -16.04 -29.67 -7.91
C SER A 5 -16.24 -28.99 -6.55
N ARG A 6 -16.63 -29.74 -5.52
CA ARG A 6 -16.86 -29.19 -4.16
C ARG A 6 -15.55 -28.93 -3.42
N SER A 7 -14.51 -29.71 -3.73
CA SER A 7 -13.16 -29.53 -3.17
C SER A 7 -12.43 -28.34 -3.80
N GLU A 8 -12.60 -28.13 -5.10
CA GLU A 8 -12.06 -26.96 -5.82
C GLU A 8 -12.67 -25.66 -5.32
N GLN A 9 -14.00 -25.61 -5.16
CA GLN A 9 -14.71 -24.45 -4.59
C GLN A 9 -14.25 -24.12 -3.17
N TYR A 10 -13.95 -25.14 -2.35
CA TYR A 10 -13.43 -24.93 -1.00
C TYR A 10 -12.02 -24.31 -1.04
N ILE A 11 -11.13 -24.81 -1.90
CA ILE A 11 -9.77 -24.27 -2.07
C ILE A 11 -9.82 -22.84 -2.59
N GLU A 12 -10.63 -22.55 -3.62
CA GLU A 12 -10.83 -21.18 -4.12
C GLU A 12 -11.35 -20.25 -3.03
N SER A 13 -12.32 -20.69 -2.22
CA SER A 13 -12.85 -19.89 -1.10
C SER A 13 -11.79 -19.58 -0.04
N GLN A 14 -10.87 -20.53 0.23
CA GLN A 14 -9.78 -20.34 1.19
C GLN A 14 -8.67 -19.44 0.62
N LEU A 15 -8.38 -19.54 -0.68
CA LEU A 15 -7.46 -18.63 -1.37
C LEU A 15 -8.03 -17.21 -1.43
N LEU A 16 -9.33 -17.06 -1.71
CA LEU A 16 -10.04 -15.78 -1.68
C LEU A 16 -10.09 -15.19 -0.28
N LYS A 17 -10.36 -15.98 0.76
CA LYS A 17 -10.28 -15.52 2.15
C LYS A 17 -8.87 -15.07 2.51
N LYS A 18 -7.84 -15.84 2.16
CA LYS A 18 -6.43 -15.47 2.38
C LYS A 18 -6.04 -14.22 1.60
N TYR A 19 -6.55 -14.04 0.38
CA TYR A 19 -6.33 -12.85 -0.44
C TYR A 19 -7.08 -11.63 0.11
N LEU A 20 -8.32 -11.80 0.59
CA LEU A 20 -9.09 -10.75 1.26
C LEU A 20 -8.46 -10.39 2.62
N ASP A 21 -7.93 -11.35 3.36
CA ASP A 21 -7.18 -11.13 4.60
C ASP A 21 -5.82 -10.43 4.32
N SER A 22 -5.24 -10.60 3.12
CA SER A 22 -4.05 -9.82 2.71
C SER A 22 -4.34 -8.33 2.50
N THR A 23 -5.62 -7.94 2.45
CA THR A 23 -6.05 -6.53 2.47
C THR A 23 -6.30 -6.00 3.89
N ALA A 24 -6.17 -6.84 4.92
CA ALA A 24 -6.16 -6.39 6.30
C ALA A 24 -4.90 -5.56 6.57
N ARG A 25 -5.05 -4.48 7.34
CA ARG A 25 -3.91 -3.65 7.78
C ARG A 25 -2.96 -4.51 8.59
N CYS A 26 -1.77 -4.75 8.04
CA CYS A 26 -0.73 -5.51 8.74
C CYS A 26 -0.02 -4.62 9.76
N GLU A 27 -0.01 -5.04 11.03
CA GLU A 27 0.90 -4.50 12.03
C GLU A 27 2.30 -5.05 11.79
N HIS A 28 3.03 -4.41 10.88
CA HIS A 28 4.28 -4.95 10.34
C HIS A 28 5.31 -5.29 11.43
N LYS A 29 5.81 -6.53 11.40
CA LYS A 29 6.92 -7.00 12.25
C LYS A 29 8.08 -7.44 11.38
N SER A 30 9.20 -6.74 11.49
CA SER A 30 10.41 -7.04 10.70
C SER A 30 11.02 -8.39 11.10
N CYS A 31 11.54 -9.10 10.11
CA CYS A 31 12.39 -10.27 10.32
C CYS A 31 13.66 -9.93 11.13
N SER A 32 14.31 -10.97 11.66
CA SER A 32 15.59 -10.80 12.36
C SER A 32 16.72 -10.42 11.39
N ALA A 33 17.88 -10.03 11.93
CA ALA A 33 19.04 -9.65 11.13
C ALA A 33 19.59 -10.81 10.28
N ALA A 34 19.50 -12.05 10.77
CA ALA A 34 19.99 -13.26 10.09
C ALA A 34 19.09 -13.69 8.91
N GLU A 35 17.82 -13.27 8.91
CA GLU A 35 16.82 -13.68 7.92
C GLU A 35 16.67 -12.67 6.78
N LYS A 36 17.41 -11.56 6.80
CA LYS A 36 17.28 -10.50 5.79
C LYS A 36 17.55 -11.05 4.38
N VAL A 37 16.76 -10.58 3.42
CA VAL A 37 16.89 -10.95 2.01
C VAL A 37 17.75 -9.94 1.28
N TRP A 38 18.60 -10.40 0.38
CA TRP A 38 19.45 -9.54 -0.44
C TRP A 38 18.67 -9.11 -1.68
N LEU A 39 18.37 -7.81 -1.79
CA LEU A 39 17.61 -7.27 -2.91
C LEU A 39 18.37 -6.12 -3.59
N PRO A 40 18.14 -5.90 -4.90
CA PRO A 40 18.64 -4.73 -5.58
C PRO A 40 18.18 -3.45 -4.91
N TYR A 41 19.07 -2.48 -4.80
CA TYR A 41 18.72 -1.17 -4.27
C TYR A 41 19.23 -0.04 -5.15
N GLU A 42 18.51 1.07 -5.10
CA GLU A 42 18.81 2.27 -5.88
C GLU A 42 19.05 3.46 -4.96
N ILE A 43 19.96 4.34 -5.39
CA ILE A 43 20.13 5.67 -4.81
C ILE A 43 19.99 6.69 -5.94
N ALA A 44 19.03 7.60 -5.82
CA ALA A 44 18.75 8.62 -6.84
C ALA A 44 18.54 8.03 -8.25
N GLY A 45 17.80 6.92 -8.34
CA GLY A 45 17.49 6.23 -9.60
C GLY A 45 18.67 5.49 -10.23
N ARG A 46 19.77 5.29 -9.49
CA ARG A 46 20.92 4.52 -9.95
C ARG A 46 21.08 3.26 -9.11
N GLY A 47 21.07 2.10 -9.77
CA GLY A 47 21.33 0.81 -9.13
C GLY A 47 22.71 0.77 -8.48
N ARG A 48 22.78 0.24 -7.27
CA ARG A 48 24.03 0.16 -6.46
C ARG A 48 24.42 -1.27 -6.08
N GLY A 49 23.81 -2.27 -6.73
CA GLY A 49 23.99 -3.68 -6.39
C GLY A 49 22.94 -4.15 -5.40
N LEU A 50 23.33 -5.06 -4.50
CA LEU A 50 22.44 -5.69 -3.53
C LEU A 50 22.70 -5.16 -2.11
N MET A 51 21.64 -5.03 -1.33
CA MET A 51 21.71 -4.69 0.10
C MET A 51 20.79 -5.65 0.88
N PRO A 52 21.02 -5.91 2.18
CA PRO A 52 20.10 -6.71 2.98
C PRO A 52 18.86 -5.90 3.38
N HIS A 53 17.68 -6.37 2.98
CA HIS A 53 16.38 -5.81 3.33
C HIS A 53 15.66 -6.67 4.37
N SER A 54 15.06 -6.00 5.35
CA SER A 54 14.06 -6.63 6.21
C SER A 54 12.74 -6.79 5.46
N TYR A 55 12.00 -7.84 5.78
CA TYR A 55 10.61 -8.02 5.35
C TYR A 55 9.72 -8.26 6.57
N CYS A 56 8.42 -8.05 6.39
CA CYS A 56 7.43 -8.35 7.41
C CYS A 56 7.20 -9.86 7.48
N ILE A 57 7.37 -10.48 8.64
CA ILE A 57 7.19 -11.92 8.83
C ILE A 57 5.72 -12.38 8.69
N HIS A 58 4.77 -11.44 8.72
CA HIS A 58 3.35 -11.74 8.63
C HIS A 58 2.81 -11.66 7.21
N CYS A 59 3.18 -10.62 6.45
CA CYS A 59 2.64 -10.37 5.10
C CYS A 59 3.67 -10.44 3.98
N GLY A 60 4.97 -10.60 4.30
CA GLY A 60 6.04 -10.65 3.32
C GLY A 60 6.44 -9.31 2.70
N ALA A 61 5.78 -8.20 3.07
CA ALA A 61 6.12 -6.88 2.55
C ALA A 61 7.57 -6.52 2.87
N VAL A 62 8.32 -6.04 1.88
CA VAL A 62 9.71 -5.63 2.05
C VAL A 62 9.77 -4.21 2.62
N LYS A 63 10.59 -4.01 3.65
CA LYS A 63 10.75 -2.71 4.28
C LYS A 63 11.42 -1.72 3.32
N ASN A 64 10.85 -0.54 3.21
CA ASN A 64 11.50 0.58 2.55
C ASN A 64 12.70 1.03 3.40
N ILE A 65 13.91 0.83 2.88
CA ILE A 65 15.16 1.26 3.52
C ILE A 65 15.70 2.59 2.97
N SER A 66 15.09 3.14 1.93
CA SER A 66 15.51 4.41 1.31
C SER A 66 15.21 5.62 2.20
N ALA A 67 15.78 6.78 1.87
CA ALA A 67 15.44 8.05 2.52
C ALA A 67 14.03 8.55 2.15
N ASP A 68 13.45 8.07 1.05
CA ASP A 68 12.13 8.47 0.58
C ASP A 68 11.01 7.73 1.35
N LYS A 69 10.77 8.18 2.59
CA LYS A 69 9.81 7.54 3.50
C LYS A 69 8.38 8.03 3.26
N ALA A 70 7.47 7.06 3.10
CA ALA A 70 6.03 7.30 3.12
C ALA A 70 5.56 8.05 4.39
N LYS A 71 4.42 8.72 4.26
CA LYS A 71 3.79 9.53 5.30
C LYS A 71 2.45 8.93 5.73
N PRO A 72 2.02 9.12 6.99
CA PRO A 72 0.71 8.67 7.44
C PRO A 72 -0.41 9.42 6.71
N LEU A 73 -1.61 8.84 6.65
CA LEU A 73 -2.76 9.44 5.96
C LEU A 73 -3.05 10.87 6.44
N GLY A 74 -2.87 11.16 7.74
CA GLY A 74 -3.07 12.49 8.32
C GLY A 74 -2.23 13.59 7.66
N TYR A 75 -1.02 13.27 7.16
CA TYR A 75 -0.21 14.22 6.39
C TYR A 75 -0.94 14.68 5.12
N TYR A 76 -1.53 13.75 4.39
CA TYR A 76 -2.27 14.02 3.15
C TYR A 76 -3.65 14.64 3.43
N THR A 77 -4.30 14.28 4.54
CA THR A 77 -5.53 14.95 4.99
C THR A 77 -5.30 16.44 5.25
N ASN A 78 -4.16 16.80 5.84
CA ASN A 78 -3.79 18.21 6.05
C ASN A 78 -3.52 18.96 4.74
N ILE A 79 -3.01 18.26 3.71
CA ILE A 79 -2.87 18.84 2.37
C ILE A 79 -4.26 19.09 1.78
N LEU A 80 -5.15 18.10 1.79
CA LEU A 80 -6.51 18.22 1.28
C LEU A 80 -7.30 19.37 1.92
N ALA A 81 -7.13 19.57 3.24
CA ALA A 81 -7.81 20.64 3.97
C ALA A 81 -7.42 22.05 3.50
N LYS A 82 -6.28 22.21 2.83
CA LYS A 82 -5.79 23.48 2.28
C LYS A 82 -6.15 23.67 0.79
N MET A 83 -6.74 22.67 0.15
CA MET A 83 -7.11 22.73 -1.27
C MET A 83 -8.53 23.28 -1.45
N ALA A 84 -8.80 23.88 -2.60
CA ALA A 84 -10.15 24.32 -3.00
C ALA A 84 -11.01 23.12 -3.46
N ILE A 85 -11.30 22.19 -2.55
CA ILE A 85 -12.06 20.95 -2.77
C ILE A 85 -13.19 20.86 -1.74
N THR A 86 -14.36 20.34 -2.14
CA THR A 86 -15.51 20.23 -1.23
C THR A 86 -15.29 19.18 -0.14
N LYS A 87 -15.97 19.34 1.01
CA LYS A 87 -15.94 18.35 2.11
C LYS A 87 -16.36 16.94 1.66
N VAL A 88 -17.31 16.84 0.72
CA VAL A 88 -17.76 15.55 0.17
C VAL A 88 -16.65 14.88 -0.65
N GLN A 89 -15.99 15.64 -1.55
CA GLN A 89 -14.86 15.13 -2.31
C GLN A 89 -13.70 14.70 -1.40
N ILE A 90 -13.39 15.46 -0.35
CA ILE A 90 -12.36 15.09 0.64
C ILE A 90 -12.69 13.73 1.28
N ARG A 91 -13.94 13.52 1.71
CA ARG A 91 -14.38 12.24 2.30
C ARG A 91 -14.25 11.07 1.32
N LEU A 92 -14.62 11.28 0.05
CA LEU A 92 -14.50 10.26 -0.99
C LEU A 92 -13.04 9.91 -1.28
N ILE A 93 -12.16 10.92 -1.38
CA ILE A 93 -10.72 10.75 -1.56
C ILE A 93 -10.14 9.93 -0.40
N ILE A 94 -10.41 10.33 0.85
CA ILE A 94 -9.91 9.64 2.05
C ILE A 94 -10.36 8.19 2.06
N LYS A 95 -11.64 7.91 1.77
CA LYS A 95 -12.18 6.55 1.73
C LYS A 95 -11.51 5.66 0.67
N GLU A 96 -11.20 6.21 -0.50
CA GLU A 96 -10.49 5.46 -1.54
C GLU A 96 -9.03 5.19 -1.13
N LEU A 97 -8.35 6.16 -0.51
CA LEU A 97 -6.98 5.97 -0.01
C LEU A 97 -6.92 4.92 1.12
N GLU A 98 -7.86 4.94 2.06
CA GLU A 98 -7.98 3.92 3.13
C GLU A 98 -8.10 2.50 2.54
N LYS A 99 -8.93 2.33 1.51
CA LYS A 99 -9.13 1.03 0.84
C LYS A 99 -7.86 0.49 0.18
N MET A 100 -6.94 1.37 -0.21
CA MET A 100 -5.68 1.01 -0.87
C MET A 100 -4.54 0.75 0.12
N ASN A 101 -4.81 0.75 1.44
CA ASN A 101 -3.79 0.68 2.49
C ASN A 101 -2.67 1.74 2.29
N PHE A 102 -3.08 2.93 1.85
CA PHE A 102 -2.20 4.02 1.42
C PHE A 102 -1.23 4.49 2.51
N ASP A 103 -1.55 4.28 3.78
CA ASP A 103 -0.77 4.69 4.94
C ASP A 103 0.27 3.66 5.40
N ASP A 104 0.58 2.65 4.58
CA ASP A 104 1.68 1.72 4.85
C ASP A 104 3.07 2.41 4.78
N THR A 105 3.47 2.96 5.93
CA THR A 105 4.78 3.60 6.11
C THR A 105 5.94 2.60 6.19
N TYR A 106 5.67 1.29 6.23
CA TYR A 106 6.70 0.26 6.31
C TYR A 106 7.32 -0.03 4.94
N SER A 107 6.49 -0.23 3.92
CA SER A 107 6.93 -0.69 2.59
C SER A 107 6.88 0.39 1.51
N MET A 108 6.00 1.38 1.62
CA MET A 108 5.83 2.39 0.57
C MET A 108 6.89 3.49 0.60
N THR A 109 7.10 4.10 -0.56
CA THR A 109 7.84 5.36 -0.72
C THR A 109 6.89 6.56 -0.71
N LYS A 110 7.37 7.75 -0.33
CA LYS A 110 6.56 8.97 -0.45
C LYS A 110 6.25 9.28 -1.91
N SER A 111 7.21 9.07 -2.81
CA SER A 111 7.02 9.32 -4.24
C SER A 111 5.89 8.47 -4.82
N ASP A 112 5.78 7.20 -4.42
CA ASP A 112 4.69 6.34 -4.87
C ASP A 112 3.35 6.74 -4.24
N GLN A 113 3.33 7.13 -2.97
CA GLN A 113 2.15 7.75 -2.36
C GLN A 113 1.71 9.01 -3.12
N GLU A 114 2.63 9.89 -3.50
CA GLU A 114 2.29 11.11 -4.26
C GLU A 114 1.67 10.78 -5.62
N LYS A 115 2.15 9.75 -6.33
CA LYS A 115 1.54 9.27 -7.58
C LYS A 115 0.10 8.81 -7.35
N VAL A 116 -0.13 7.98 -6.33
CA VAL A 116 -1.47 7.46 -5.98
C VAL A 116 -2.39 8.60 -5.55
N PHE A 117 -1.92 9.47 -4.65
CA PHE A 117 -2.64 10.62 -4.13
C PHE A 117 -3.10 11.55 -5.26
N ASN A 118 -2.19 11.92 -6.17
CA ASN A 118 -2.51 12.75 -7.33
C ASN A 118 -3.52 12.09 -8.26
N LYS A 119 -3.44 10.77 -8.46
CA LYS A 119 -4.42 10.01 -9.26
C LYS A 119 -5.82 10.06 -8.64
N VAL A 120 -5.93 9.83 -7.33
CA VAL A 120 -7.21 9.82 -6.60
C VAL A 120 -7.80 11.23 -6.55
N ILE A 121 -7.00 12.27 -6.28
CA ILE A 121 -7.48 13.66 -6.33
C ILE A 121 -8.05 13.97 -7.71
N LYS A 122 -7.32 13.66 -8.80
CA LYS A 122 -7.79 13.91 -10.18
C LYS A 122 -9.10 13.21 -10.50
N LYS A 123 -9.35 12.04 -9.91
CA LYS A 123 -10.60 11.30 -10.08
C LYS A 123 -11.79 12.06 -9.48
N TYR A 124 -11.62 12.61 -8.28
CA TYR A 124 -12.71 13.29 -7.55
C TYR A 124 -12.78 14.80 -7.78
N SER A 125 -11.72 15.45 -8.24
CA SER A 125 -11.72 16.89 -8.57
C SER A 125 -12.48 17.20 -9.86
N LYS A 126 -12.54 16.24 -10.79
CA LYS A 126 -13.31 16.36 -12.04
C LYS A 126 -14.83 16.26 -11.86
N ILE A 127 -15.29 15.94 -10.66
CA ILE A 127 -16.73 15.74 -10.36
C ILE A 127 -17.48 17.09 -10.28
N ASN A 128 -16.79 18.24 -10.40
CA ASN A 128 -17.42 19.57 -10.50
C ASN A 128 -17.01 20.33 -11.76
N ARG A 129 -17.59 19.93 -12.90
CA ARG A 129 -17.91 20.85 -14.00
C ARG A 129 -19.43 20.85 -14.17
N ASN A 130 -20.12 21.44 -13.22
CA ASN A 130 -21.52 21.86 -13.36
C ASN A 130 -21.57 23.37 -13.11
#